data_AF-A0A2E0XL59-F1
#
_entry.id   AF-A0A2E0XL59-F1
#
_cell.length_a   1.000
_cell.length_b   1.000
_cell.length_c   1.000
_cell.angle_alpha   90.00
_cell.angle_beta   90.00
_cell.angle_gamma   90.00
#
_symmetry.space_group_name_H-M   'P 1'
#
loop_
_entity.id
_entity.type
_entity.pdbx_description
1 polymer ?
#
loop_
_entity_poly.entity_id
_entity_poly.type
_entity_poly.pdbx_seq_one_letter_code
_entity_poly.pdbx_strand_id
1 'polypeptide(L)'
;MSRPNVPLVDRVRQEAQQSLAGYYAMIENLDWNVGRVLQTLEETGLADQTILIFFSDHGDMHGLPRAYPQMRSLGRIDSHSLSGLW
;
A
#
# COMPACT_ATOMS: atom_id res chain seq x y z
N MET A 1 11.01 5.95 -7.80
CA MET A 1 11.20 4.77 -8.68
C MET A 1 9.94 3.91 -8.62
N SER A 2 9.36 3.49 -9.75
CA SER A 2 8.13 2.68 -9.73
C SER A 2 8.43 1.24 -9.25
N ARG A 3 7.54 0.63 -8.46
CA ARG A 3 7.73 -0.74 -7.95
C ARG A 3 7.79 -1.75 -9.12
N PRO A 4 8.57 -2.85 -9.00
CA PRO A 4 8.73 -3.83 -10.08
C PRO A 4 7.42 -4.45 -10.61
N ASN A 5 6.39 -4.53 -9.75
CA ASN A 5 5.09 -5.13 -10.09
C ASN A 5 4.07 -4.14 -10.69
N VAL A 6 4.44 -2.88 -10.91
CA VAL A 6 3.55 -1.89 -11.55
C VAL A 6 3.75 -1.97 -13.06
N PRO A 7 2.69 -2.19 -13.86
CA PRO A 7 2.79 -2.23 -15.32
C PRO A 7 3.56 -1.03 -15.88
N LEU A 8 4.35 -1.24 -16.93
CA LEU A 8 5.21 -0.18 -17.49
C LEU A 8 4.44 0.88 -18.31
N VAL A 9 3.12 0.95 -18.14
CA VAL A 9 2.25 1.94 -18.78
C VAL A 9 2.32 3.24 -17.98
N ASP A 10 2.73 4.34 -18.61
CA ASP A 10 3.02 5.59 -17.88
C ASP A 10 1.81 6.13 -17.10
N ARG A 11 0.60 6.08 -17.67
CA ARG A 11 -0.63 6.45 -16.94
C ARG A 11 -0.81 5.63 -15.66
N VAL A 12 -0.63 4.32 -15.75
CA VAL A 12 -0.78 3.39 -14.61
C VAL A 12 0.29 3.64 -13.55
N ARG A 13 1.52 3.95 -13.97
CA ARG A 13 2.61 4.31 -13.05
C ARG A 13 2.35 5.62 -12.33
N GLN A 14 1.87 6.64 -13.04
CA GLN A 14 1.53 7.93 -12.45
C GLN A 14 0.39 7.78 -11.43
N GLU A 15 -0.67 7.04 -11.77
CA GLU A 15 -1.77 6.74 -10.85
C GLU A 15 -1.30 5.99 -9.61
N ALA A 16 -0.47 4.95 -9.78
CA ALA A 16 0.10 4.19 -8.66
C ALA A 16 0.99 5.06 -7.77
N GLN A 17 1.79 5.95 -8.36
CA GLN A 17 2.63 6.89 -7.60
C GLN A 17 1.81 7.91 -6.82
N GLN A 18 0.77 8.50 -7.45
CA GLN A 18 -0.13 9.45 -6.79
C GLN A 18 -0.91 8.80 -5.66
N SER A 19 -1.46 7.61 -5.88
CA SER A 19 -2.18 6.85 -4.85
C SER A 19 -1.26 6.53 -3.66
N LEU A 20 -0.02 6.09 -3.92
CA LEU A 20 0.94 5.79 -2.86
C LEU A 20 1.37 7.05 -2.09
N ALA A 21 1.59 8.17 -2.78
CA ALA A 21 1.89 9.45 -2.14
C ALA A 21 0.73 9.92 -1.25
N GLY A 22 -0.51 9.82 -1.73
CA GLY A 22 -1.69 10.14 -0.93
C GLY A 22 -1.83 9.24 0.30
N TYR A 23 -1.55 7.95 0.16
CA TYR A 23 -1.56 7.02 1.30
C TYR A 23 -0.54 7.38 2.37
N TYR A 24 0.70 7.72 1.97
CA TYR A 24 1.70 8.17 2.93
C TYR A 24 1.35 9.50 3.58
N ALA A 25 0.72 10.42 2.85
CA ALA A 25 0.21 11.66 3.43
C ALA A 25 -0.89 11.39 4.48
N MET A 26 -1.75 10.40 4.26
CA MET A 26 -2.75 9.99 5.27
C MET A 26 -2.09 9.38 6.51
N ILE A 27 -1.05 8.55 6.34
CA ILE A 27 -0.28 8.00 7.46
C ILE A 27 0.39 9.12 8.27
N GLU A 28 1.02 10.09 7.59
CA GLU A 28 1.64 11.24 8.23
C GLU A 28 0.61 12.07 9.01
N ASN A 29 -0.57 12.29 8.43
CA ASN A 29 -1.65 13.00 9.12
C ASN A 29 -2.14 12.24 10.36
N LEU A 30 -2.25 10.91 10.28
CA LEU A 30 -2.62 10.07 11.41
C LEU A 30 -1.56 10.17 12.52
N ASP A 31 -0.29 10.02 12.18
CA ASP A 31 0.83 10.12 13.12
C ASP A 31 0.86 11.47 13.84
N TRP A 32 0.68 12.56 13.10
CA TRP A 32 0.58 13.91 13.67
C TRP A 32 -0.54 14.04 14.72
N ASN A 33 -1.70 13.44 14.45
CA ASN A 33 -2.82 13.49 15.39
C ASN A 33 -2.63 12.55 16.59
N VAL A 34 -2.00 11.39 16.40
CA VAL A 34 -1.61 10.52 17.53
C VAL A 34 -0.62 11.24 18.44
N GLY A 35 0.36 11.94 17.87
CA GLY A 35 1.31 12.77 18.63
C GLY A 35 0.62 13.79 19.53
N ARG A 36 -0.44 14.46 19.03
CA ARG A 36 -1.24 15.39 19.84
C ARG A 36 -1.93 14.73 21.02
N VAL A 37 -2.46 13.52 20.84
CA VAL A 37 -3.10 12.76 21.93
C VAL A 37 -2.06 12.40 23.00
N LEU A 38 -0.90 11.90 22.57
CA LEU A 38 0.22 11.58 23.46
C LEU A 38 0.70 12.81 24.24
N GLN A 39 0.91 13.93 23.56
CA GLN A 39 1.29 15.19 24.20
C GLN A 39 0.26 15.62 25.26
N THR A 40 -1.03 15.47 24.98
CA THR A 40 -2.09 15.79 25.95
C THR A 40 -2.01 14.89 27.19
N LEU A 41 -1.72 13.59 27.02
CA LEU A 41 -1.54 12.66 28.13
C LEU A 41 -0.31 13.01 28.98
N GLU A 42 0.77 13.47 28.37
CA GLU A 42 1.96 13.97 29.08
C GLU A 42 1.65 15.24 29.87
N GLU A 43 1.05 16.25 29.23
CA GLU A 43 0.73 17.54 29.85
C GLU A 43 -0.26 17.43 31.03
N THR A 44 -1.12 16.41 31.00
CA THR A 44 -2.10 16.14 32.06
C THR A 44 -1.57 15.19 33.14
N GLY A 45 -0.36 14.65 32.99
CA GLY A 45 0.23 13.68 33.93
C GLY A 45 -0.45 12.31 33.91
N LEU A 46 -1.22 11.99 32.86
CA LEU A 46 -1.98 10.73 32.73
C LEU A 46 -1.23 9.65 31.94
N ALA A 47 -0.10 9.98 31.30
CA ALA A 47 0.67 9.07 30.45
C ALA A 47 1.00 7.73 31.15
N ASP A 48 1.50 7.75 32.38
CA ASP A 48 1.93 6.54 33.10
C ASP A 48 0.77 5.65 33.57
N GLN A 49 -0.46 6.17 33.59
CA GLN A 49 -1.66 5.45 34.03
C GLN A 49 -2.60 5.10 32.88
N THR A 50 -2.17 5.29 31.64
CA THR A 50 -2.98 5.07 30.45
C THR A 50 -2.38 3.99 29.57
N ILE A 51 -3.19 2.99 29.19
CA ILE A 51 -2.81 1.99 28.20
C ILE A 51 -3.23 2.50 26.82
N LEU A 52 -2.27 2.68 25.92
CA LEU A 52 -2.53 3.00 24.52
C LEU A 52 -2.56 1.72 23.68
N ILE A 53 -3.66 1.50 22.95
CA ILE A 53 -3.77 0.41 21.97
C ILE A 53 -3.95 1.03 20.60
N PHE A 54 -2.99 0.79 19.71
CA PHE A 54 -3.05 1.21 18.31
C PHE A 54 -3.27 -0.02 17.42
N PHE A 55 -4.34 -0.01 16.63
CA PHE A 55 -4.71 -1.12 15.75
C PHE A 55 -5.45 -0.61 14.51
N SER A 56 -5.60 -1.50 13.52
CA SER A 56 -6.35 -1.25 12.29
C SER A 56 -7.30 -2.42 12.03
N ASP A 57 -8.44 -2.13 11.43
CA ASP A 57 -9.49 -3.09 11.06
C ASP A 57 -9.16 -3.86 9.78
N HIS A 58 -8.44 -3.23 8.84
CA HIS A 58 -7.95 -3.83 7.60
C HIS A 58 -6.77 -3.07 6.99
N GLY A 59 -5.95 -3.77 6.21
CA GLY A 59 -4.93 -3.15 5.36
C GLY A 59 -5.50 -2.78 3.98
N ASP A 60 -4.82 -1.87 3.28
CA ASP A 60 -5.13 -1.55 1.88
C ASP A 60 -4.06 -2.13 0.94
N MET A 61 -4.52 -2.59 -0.23
CA MET A 61 -3.74 -3.29 -1.22
C MET A 61 -3.19 -2.32 -2.27
N HIS A 62 -2.25 -1.47 -1.87
CA HIS A 62 -1.59 -0.46 -2.73
C HIS A 62 -0.63 -1.07 -3.78
N GLY A 63 -1.18 -1.76 -4.78
CA GLY A 63 -0.47 -2.20 -5.98
C GLY A 63 -0.10 -3.70 -6.04
N LEU A 64 -0.77 -4.57 -5.28
CA LEU A 64 -0.64 -6.02 -5.48
C LEU A 64 -1.57 -6.51 -6.61
N PRO A 65 -1.25 -7.63 -7.29
CA PRO A 65 -1.66 -7.92 -8.67
C PRO A 65 -3.15 -8.20 -8.95
N ARG A 66 -4.07 -7.92 -8.01
CA ARG A 66 -5.51 -8.13 -8.23
C ARG A 66 -6.24 -6.92 -8.80
N ALA A 67 -5.69 -5.71 -8.66
CA ALA A 67 -6.32 -4.49 -9.15
C ALA A 67 -6.15 -4.28 -10.67
N TYR A 68 -5.17 -4.94 -11.29
CA TYR A 68 -4.98 -4.96 -12.74
C TYR A 68 -5.22 -6.39 -13.23
N PRO A 69 -6.47 -6.78 -13.53
CA PRO A 69 -6.73 -8.03 -14.22
C PRO A 69 -6.00 -7.90 -15.55
N GLN A 70 -4.90 -8.61 -15.64
CA GLN A 70 -3.99 -8.59 -16.76
C GLN A 70 -4.85 -8.75 -18.02
N MET A 71 -4.67 -7.84 -18.98
CA MET A 71 -5.34 -7.84 -20.27
C MET A 71 -5.08 -9.19 -20.95
N ARG A 72 -5.95 -10.16 -20.66
CA ARG A 72 -5.90 -11.52 -21.20
C ARG A 72 -6.53 -11.49 -22.59
N SER A 73 -5.79 -10.97 -23.55
CA SER A 73 -5.83 -11.47 -24.93
C SER A 73 -4.76 -10.73 -25.76
N LEU A 74 -3.60 -11.34 -25.96
CA LEU A 74 -3.13 -11.69 -27.31
C LEU A 74 -1.85 -12.52 -27.18
N GLY A 75 -1.94 -13.75 -27.67
CA GLY A 75 -0.86 -14.74 -27.63
C GLY A 75 -1.48 -16.12 -27.77
N ARG A 76 -2.00 -16.42 -28.95
CA ARG A 76 -2.25 -17.81 -29.36
C ARG A 76 -0.88 -18.52 -29.24
N ILE A 77 -0.77 -19.47 -28.32
CA ILE A 77 0.41 -20.32 -28.18
C ILE A 77 0.13 -21.61 -28.96
N ASP A 78 0.99 -21.85 -29.92
CA ASP A 78 1.00 -23.00 -30.81
C ASP A 78 1.46 -24.23 -30.01
N SER A 79 0.92 -25.40 -30.34
CA SER A 79 0.99 -26.63 -29.53
C SER A 79 2.34 -27.35 -29.50
N HIS A 80 3.48 -26.69 -29.69
CA HIS A 80 4.79 -27.36 -29.73
C HIS A 80 5.86 -26.61 -28.93
N SER A 81 5.89 -26.80 -27.61
CA SER A 81 7.13 -26.84 -26.81
C SER A 81 6.79 -27.24 -25.37
N LEU A 82 6.69 -28.54 -25.12
CA LEU A 82 6.80 -29.11 -23.77
C LEU A 82 8.19 -29.73 -23.64
N SER A 83 9.13 -29.01 -23.03
CA SER A 83 10.27 -29.66 -22.37
C SER A 83 10.94 -28.73 -21.36
N GLY A 84 10.82 -29.10 -20.09
CA GLY A 84 11.82 -28.81 -19.06
C GLY A 84 11.64 -27.50 -18.31
N LEU A 85 11.16 -27.59 -17.07
CA LEU A 85 12.00 -27.65 -15.88
C LEU A 85 11.10 -27.45 -14.64
N TRP A 86 11.32 -28.32 -13.66
CA TRP A 86 10.91 -28.13 -12.28
C TRP A 86 11.75 -27.03 -11.63
#